data_AF-A0A1B7W0E7-F1
#
_entry.id   AF-A0A1B7W0E7-F1
#
_cell.length_a   1.000
_cell.length_b   1.000
_cell.length_c   1.000
_cell.angle_alpha   90.00
_cell.angle_beta   90.00
_cell.angle_gamma   90.00
#
_symmetry.space_group_name_H-M   'P 1'
#
loop_
_entity.id
_entity.type
_entity.pdbx_description
1 polymer ?
#
loop_
_entity_poly.entity_id
_entity_poly.type
_entity_poly.pdbx_seq_one_letter_code
_entity_poly.pdbx_strand_id
1 'polypeptide(L)'
;MTHPLIPQITDLATPVAAKLGLEVVSIVFHTNQRPPVLRVDIFNPLQDIGLDDCERMSRDLEASLDEGEIIPDAYVLEVSSPGISRQLVTDREFISFKGFPVIISTSPPYEQQQEWIGLLIRRDETTVYLNQKGRVVKIPRELITSVQMDERH
;
A
#
# COMPACT_ATOMS: atom_id res chain seq x y z
N MET A 1 -15.89 -13.84 -2.87
CA MET A 1 -17.20 -13.26 -2.56
C MET A 1 -17.04 -12.46 -1.28
N THR A 2 -17.54 -11.22 -1.26
CA THR A 2 -17.43 -10.32 -0.11
C THR A 2 -18.38 -10.79 0.99
N HIS A 3 -17.90 -10.89 2.23
CA HIS A 3 -18.72 -11.33 3.36
C HIS A 3 -19.88 -10.34 3.61
N PRO A 4 -21.11 -10.79 3.95
CA PRO A 4 -22.28 -9.91 4.09
C PRO A 4 -22.14 -8.81 5.16
N LEU A 5 -21.20 -8.98 6.10
CA LEU A 5 -20.92 -7.99 7.15
C LEU A 5 -20.02 -6.83 6.67
N ILE A 6 -19.32 -6.98 5.54
CA ILE A 6 -18.34 -5.98 5.08
C ILE A 6 -18.95 -4.58 4.94
N PRO A 7 -20.14 -4.38 4.33
CA PRO A 7 -20.72 -3.04 4.23
C PRO A 7 -20.95 -2.38 5.59
N GLN A 8 -21.44 -3.13 6.58
CA GLN A 8 -21.69 -2.62 7.94
C GLN A 8 -20.38 -2.27 8.65
N ILE A 9 -19.36 -3.13 8.50
CA ILE A 9 -18.02 -2.88 9.03
C ILE A 9 -17.40 -1.64 8.36
N THR A 10 -17.58 -1.46 7.06
CA THR A 10 -17.11 -0.27 6.34
C THR A 10 -17.76 1.01 6.84
N ASP A 11 -19.09 1.00 7.02
CA ASP A 11 -19.85 2.16 7.53
C ASP A 11 -19.40 2.58 8.94
N LEU A 12 -18.91 1.62 9.72
CA LEU A 12 -18.40 1.85 11.07
C LEU A 12 -16.91 2.22 11.09
N ALA A 13 -16.08 1.58 10.26
CA ALA A 13 -14.64 1.82 10.18
C ALA A 13 -14.29 3.17 9.53
N THR A 14 -15.05 3.60 8.53
CA THR A 14 -14.82 4.87 7.81
C THR A 14 -14.81 6.09 8.73
N PRO A 15 -15.82 6.34 9.59
CA PRO A 15 -15.81 7.48 10.50
C PRO A 15 -14.74 7.35 11.59
N VAL A 16 -14.36 6.14 12.01
CA VAL A 16 -13.26 5.92 12.96
C VAL A 16 -11.92 6.33 12.32
N ALA A 17 -11.63 5.85 11.12
CA ALA A 17 -10.42 6.22 10.38
C ALA A 17 -10.36 7.74 10.16
N ALA A 18 -11.47 8.36 9.74
CA ALA A 18 -11.53 9.80 9.48
C ALA A 18 -11.21 10.66 10.72
N LYS A 19 -11.65 10.24 11.92
CA LYS A 19 -11.31 10.92 13.19
C LYS A 19 -9.81 10.89 13.49
N LEU A 20 -9.12 9.84 13.06
CA LEU A 20 -7.68 9.65 13.21
C LEU A 20 -6.88 10.31 12.06
N GLY A 21 -7.55 10.92 11.08
CA GLY A 21 -6.90 11.44 9.88
C GLY A 21 -6.40 10.34 8.93
N LEU A 22 -7.04 9.17 8.98
CA LEU A 22 -6.74 7.98 8.18
C LEU A 22 -7.89 7.70 7.21
N GLU A 23 -7.61 6.90 6.19
CA GLU A 23 -8.59 6.41 5.23
C GLU A 23 -8.60 4.88 5.21
N VAL A 24 -9.79 4.28 5.10
CA VAL A 24 -9.92 2.84 4.90
C VAL A 24 -9.70 2.52 3.43
N VAL A 25 -8.71 1.67 3.14
CA VAL A 25 -8.34 1.24 1.79
C VAL A 25 -9.04 -0.06 1.42
N SER A 26 -9.07 -1.02 2.34
CA SER A 26 -9.57 -2.36 2.07
C SER A 26 -10.10 -3.00 3.37
N ILE A 27 -11.17 -3.78 3.28
CA ILE A 27 -11.67 -4.60 4.38
C ILE A 27 -11.93 -6.00 3.85
N VAL A 28 -11.35 -7.00 4.50
CA VAL A 28 -11.48 -8.41 4.13
C VAL A 28 -11.74 -9.25 5.38
N PHE A 29 -12.77 -10.09 5.33
CA PHE A 29 -13.07 -11.01 6.43
C PHE A 29 -12.72 -12.45 6.02
N HIS A 30 -11.63 -12.97 6.58
CA HIS A 30 -11.13 -14.31 6.34
C HIS A 30 -11.78 -15.33 7.29
N THR A 31 -13.00 -15.74 6.96
CA THR A 31 -13.77 -16.74 7.75
C THR A 31 -13.21 -18.17 7.65
N ASN A 32 -12.33 -18.44 6.69
CA ASN A 32 -11.68 -19.74 6.54
C ASN A 32 -10.54 -19.97 7.55
N GLN A 33 -10.12 -18.94 8.28
CA GLN A 33 -9.09 -19.04 9.32
C GLN A 33 -9.72 -19.44 10.67
N ARG A 34 -8.92 -20.01 11.58
CA ARG A 34 -9.35 -20.37 12.95
C ARG A 34 -8.39 -19.80 13.98
N PRO A 35 -8.77 -18.75 14.73
CA PRO A 35 -10.03 -17.99 14.60
C PRO A 35 -10.13 -17.20 13.27
N PRO A 36 -11.35 -16.81 12.84
CA PRO A 36 -11.56 -15.90 11.70
C PRO A 36 -10.77 -14.59 11.86
N VAL A 37 -10.28 -14.03 10.74
CA VAL A 37 -9.50 -12.78 10.76
C VAL A 37 -10.22 -11.68 9.99
N LEU A 38 -10.57 -10.59 10.66
CA LEU A 38 -11.02 -9.35 10.04
C LEU A 38 -9.81 -8.46 9.78
N ARG A 39 -9.42 -8.33 8.51
CA ARG A 39 -8.34 -7.45 8.09
C ARG A 39 -8.89 -6.12 7.60
N VAL A 40 -8.31 -5.03 8.09
CA VAL A 40 -8.60 -3.65 7.66
C VAL A 40 -7.30 -2.98 7.25
N ASP A 41 -7.19 -2.65 5.97
CA ASP A 41 -6.09 -1.85 5.44
C ASP A 41 -6.42 -0.37 5.54
N ILE A 42 -5.53 0.41 6.15
CA ILE A 42 -5.68 1.86 6.36
C ILE A 42 -4.52 2.65 5.76
N PHE A 43 -4.76 3.88 5.34
CA PHE A 43 -3.75 4.75 4.75
C PHE A 43 -3.79 6.13 5.40
N ASN A 44 -2.65 6.80 5.48
CA ASN A 44 -2.57 8.19 5.91
C ASN A 44 -2.30 9.09 4.68
N PRO A 45 -3.23 9.96 4.28
CA PRO A 45 -3.07 10.81 3.10
C PRO A 45 -2.09 11.97 3.29
N LEU A 46 -1.71 12.30 4.54
CA LEU A 46 -0.90 13.48 4.85
C LEU A 46 0.55 13.15 5.26
N GLN A 47 0.81 11.93 5.75
CA GLN A 47 2.12 11.51 6.24
C GLN A 47 2.34 10.01 6.05
N ASP A 48 3.55 9.53 6.33
CA ASP A 48 3.81 8.09 6.35
C ASP A 48 2.95 7.42 7.42
N ILE A 49 2.31 6.31 7.06
CA ILE A 49 1.59 5.49 8.02
C ILE A 49 2.57 4.68 8.87
N GLY A 50 2.44 4.79 10.19
CA GLY A 50 3.28 4.10 11.16
C GLY A 50 2.54 3.03 11.95
N LEU A 51 3.29 2.31 12.81
CA LEU A 51 2.72 1.33 13.73
C LEU A 51 1.68 1.95 14.68
N ASP A 52 1.93 3.18 15.15
CA ASP A 52 1.02 3.92 16.04
C ASP A 52 -0.35 4.20 15.37
N ASP A 53 -0.38 4.46 14.05
CA ASP A 53 -1.64 4.62 13.33
C ASP A 53 -2.45 3.31 13.30
N CYS A 54 -1.79 2.19 13.04
CA CYS A 54 -2.41 0.87 13.09
C CYS A 54 -2.93 0.54 14.49
N GLU A 55 -2.15 0.81 15.53
CA GLU A 55 -2.57 0.54 16.90
C GLU A 55 -3.75 1.42 17.34
N ARG A 56 -3.73 2.72 17.02
CA ARG A 56 -4.83 3.65 17.33
C ARG A 56 -6.11 3.24 16.61
N MET A 57 -6.01 2.95 15.32
CA MET A 57 -7.15 2.46 14.55
C MET A 57 -7.66 1.13 15.10
N SER A 58 -6.78 0.18 15.44
CA SER A 58 -7.18 -1.11 16.00
C SER A 58 -8.00 -0.94 17.27
N ARG A 59 -7.55 -0.09 18.21
CA ARG A 59 -8.24 0.15 19.49
C ARG A 59 -9.61 0.81 19.29
N ASP A 60 -9.69 1.87 18.49
CA ASP A 60 -10.95 2.61 18.29
C ASP A 60 -11.96 1.80 17.47
N LEU A 61 -11.47 1.00 16.51
CA LEU A 61 -12.31 0.13 15.70
C LEU A 61 -12.86 -1.05 16.51
N GLU A 62 -12.03 -1.69 17.33
CA GLU A 62 -12.46 -2.77 18.23
C GLU A 62 -13.59 -2.29 19.16
N ALA A 63 -13.41 -1.14 19.81
CA ALA A 63 -14.45 -0.56 20.67
C ALA A 63 -15.76 -0.28 19.91
N SER A 64 -15.66 0.22 18.68
CA SER A 64 -16.84 0.50 17.84
C SER A 64 -17.54 -0.79 17.38
N LEU A 65 -16.78 -1.84 17.06
CA LEU A 65 -17.32 -3.14 16.64
C LEU A 65 -18.04 -3.84 17.80
N ASP A 66 -17.48 -3.73 19.01
CA ASP A 66 -18.07 -4.29 20.23
C ASP A 66 -19.37 -3.56 20.61
N GLU A 67 -19.41 -2.22 20.54
CA GLU A 67 -20.62 -1.45 20.79
C GLU A 67 -21.73 -1.74 19.77
N GLY A 68 -21.36 -2.00 18.53
CA GLY A 68 -22.30 -2.33 17.44
C GLY A 68 -22.76 -3.80 17.42
N GLU A 69 -22.18 -4.68 18.25
CA GLU A 69 -22.42 -6.14 18.24
C GLU A 69 -22.40 -6.77 16.83
N ILE A 70 -21.52 -6.30 15.94
CA ILE A 70 -21.55 -6.66 14.50
C ILE A 70 -21.07 -8.09 14.24
N ILE A 71 -20.10 -8.57 15.01
CA ILE A 71 -19.48 -9.89 14.85
C ILE A 71 -19.74 -10.71 16.11
N PRO A 72 -20.64 -11.71 16.08
CA PRO A 72 -21.07 -12.44 17.27
C PRO A 72 -20.07 -13.53 17.73
N ASP A 73 -19.19 -13.98 16.83
CA ASP A 73 -18.22 -15.05 17.10
C ASP A 73 -16.83 -14.48 17.38
N ALA A 74 -15.98 -15.27 18.06
CA ALA A 74 -14.58 -14.90 18.28
C ALA A 74 -13.86 -14.69 16.94
N TYR A 75 -13.14 -13.57 16.83
CA TYR A 75 -12.34 -13.20 15.67
C TYR A 75 -11.04 -12.53 16.10
N VAL A 76 -10.12 -12.37 15.17
CA VAL A 76 -8.92 -11.54 15.31
C VAL A 76 -9.07 -10.32 14.42
N LEU A 77 -8.92 -9.13 15.00
CA LEU A 77 -8.80 -7.87 14.24
C LEU A 77 -7.34 -7.67 13.84
N GLU A 78 -7.09 -7.56 12.55
CA GLU A 78 -5.80 -7.14 12.00
C GLU A 78 -5.98 -5.77 11.33
N VAL A 79 -5.30 -4.75 11.86
CA VAL A 79 -5.17 -3.46 11.20
C VAL A 79 -3.78 -3.35 10.60
N SER A 80 -3.73 -3.15 9.29
CA SER A 80 -2.48 -2.98 8.56
C SER A 80 -2.50 -1.70 7.76
N SER A 81 -1.33 -1.11 7.53
CA SER A 81 -1.17 -0.30 6.33
C SER A 81 -1.29 -1.22 5.12
N PRO A 82 -1.88 -0.81 3.97
CA PRO A 82 -1.65 -1.51 2.72
C PRO A 82 -0.13 -1.49 2.57
N GLY A 83 0.52 -2.64 2.80
CA GLY A 83 1.95 -2.67 3.10
C GLY A 83 2.69 -1.85 2.05
N ILE A 84 3.74 -1.11 2.46
CA ILE A 84 4.53 -0.17 1.63
C ILE A 84 4.31 -0.56 0.18
N SER A 85 3.52 0.24 -0.55
CA SER A 85 3.32 -0.06 -1.96
C SER A 85 4.72 -0.19 -2.49
N ARG A 86 5.11 -1.40 -2.92
CA ARG A 86 6.46 -1.60 -3.47
C ARG A 86 6.66 -0.66 -4.64
N GLN A 87 5.56 -0.13 -5.17
CA GLN A 87 5.52 1.00 -6.05
C GLN A 87 5.95 2.31 -5.38
N LEU A 88 7.03 2.89 -5.90
CA LEU A 88 7.48 4.23 -5.61
C LEU A 88 6.56 5.23 -6.31
N VAL A 89 5.92 6.13 -5.56
CA VAL A 89 4.95 7.10 -6.09
C VAL A 89 5.43 8.53 -5.85
N THR A 90 5.82 8.84 -4.63
CA THR A 90 6.18 10.17 -4.16
C THR A 90 7.66 10.48 -4.40
N ASP A 91 8.00 11.77 -4.60
CA ASP A 91 9.41 12.20 -4.73
C ASP A 91 10.28 11.73 -3.57
N ARG A 92 9.75 11.77 -2.35
CA ARG A 92 10.46 11.34 -1.14
C ARG A 92 10.86 9.87 -1.19
N GLU A 93 10.01 9.00 -1.73
CA GLU A 93 10.33 7.60 -1.92
C GLU A 93 11.46 7.42 -2.95
N PHE A 94 11.39 8.11 -4.10
CA PHE A 94 12.48 8.05 -5.09
C PHE A 94 13.83 8.54 -4.55
N ILE A 95 13.82 9.51 -3.61
CA ILE A 95 15.03 9.97 -2.92
C ILE A 95 15.51 8.93 -1.91
N SER A 96 14.60 8.39 -1.10
CA SER A 96 14.93 7.45 -0.01
C SER A 96 15.45 6.11 -0.55
N PHE A 97 14.90 5.64 -1.67
CA PHE A 97 15.26 4.37 -2.30
C PHE A 97 16.30 4.51 -3.42
N LYS A 98 17.01 5.64 -3.47
CA LYS A 98 18.16 5.77 -4.37
C LYS A 98 19.21 4.70 -4.08
N GLY A 99 19.65 4.02 -5.13
CA GLY A 99 20.63 2.93 -5.08
C GLY A 99 20.02 1.54 -4.92
N PHE A 100 18.71 1.44 -4.65
CA PHE A 100 18.02 0.16 -4.53
C PHE A 100 17.58 -0.39 -5.89
N PRO A 101 17.50 -1.72 -6.05
CA PRO A 101 17.00 -2.35 -7.26
C PRO A 101 15.49 -2.12 -7.42
N VAL A 102 15.09 -1.70 -8.62
CA VAL A 102 13.70 -1.41 -8.98
C VAL A 102 13.36 -1.98 -10.36
N ILE A 103 12.07 -2.22 -10.58
CA ILE A 103 11.43 -2.62 -11.84
C ILE A 103 10.56 -1.46 -12.31
N ILE A 104 10.81 -0.96 -13.51
CA ILE A 104 9.99 0.08 -14.15
C ILE A 104 9.20 -0.53 -15.29
N SER A 105 7.89 -0.40 -15.23
CA SER A 105 6.99 -0.84 -16.29
C SER A 105 6.60 0.34 -17.17
N THR A 106 6.63 0.15 -18.48
CA THR A 106 6.28 1.16 -19.48
C THR A 106 5.16 0.70 -20.40
N SER A 107 4.24 1.62 -20.72
CA SER A 107 3.21 1.43 -21.74
C SER A 107 2.97 2.76 -22.47
N PRO A 108 3.21 2.84 -23.80
CA PRO A 108 3.68 1.77 -24.70
C PRO A 108 5.12 1.29 -24.37
N PRO A 109 5.58 0.16 -24.96
CA PRO A 109 6.95 -0.30 -24.78
C PRO A 109 7.97 0.79 -25.14
N TYR A 110 8.93 1.03 -24.27
CA TYR A 110 10.06 1.92 -24.53
C TYR A 110 11.23 1.09 -25.08
N GLU A 111 11.87 1.51 -26.18
CA GLU A 111 12.97 0.76 -26.82
C GLU A 111 12.69 -0.75 -27.03
N GLN A 112 11.46 -1.11 -27.43
CA GLN A 112 10.98 -2.49 -27.61
C GLN A 112 10.91 -3.34 -26.32
N GLN A 113 11.04 -2.72 -25.14
CA GLN A 113 10.99 -3.36 -23.83
C GLN A 113 9.90 -2.73 -22.95
N GLN A 114 9.11 -3.58 -22.27
CA GLN A 114 8.05 -3.12 -21.36
C GLN A 114 8.48 -3.03 -19.91
N GLU A 115 9.52 -3.75 -19.51
CA GLU A 115 9.97 -3.83 -18.12
C GLU A 115 11.47 -3.57 -18.04
N TRP A 116 11.87 -2.65 -17.18
CA TRP A 116 13.25 -2.23 -17.01
C TRP A 116 13.71 -2.46 -15.59
N ILE A 117 14.67 -3.35 -15.40
CA ILE A 117 15.20 -3.72 -14.08
C ILE A 117 16.57 -3.08 -13.90
N GLY A 118 16.81 -2.37 -12.80
CA GLY A 118 18.10 -1.74 -12.51
C GLY A 118 18.13 -1.02 -11.17
N LEU A 119 19.28 -0.46 -10.80
CA LEU A 119 19.38 0.32 -9.56
C LEU A 119 18.84 1.73 -9.80
N LEU A 120 17.95 2.21 -8.93
CA LEU A 120 17.40 3.55 -9.01
C LEU A 120 18.49 4.59 -8.79
N ILE A 121 18.73 5.47 -9.75
CA ILE A 121 19.70 6.57 -9.60
C ILE A 121 19.02 7.82 -9.06
N ARG A 122 17.93 8.24 -9.72
CA ARG A 122 17.10 9.39 -9.36
C ARG A 122 15.86 9.48 -10.25
N ARG A 123 14.98 10.41 -9.92
CA ARG A 123 13.86 10.86 -10.74
C ARG A 123 13.92 12.38 -10.85
N ASP A 124 13.78 12.89 -12.07
CA ASP A 124 13.56 14.31 -12.36
C ASP A 124 12.09 14.50 -12.84
N GLU A 125 11.68 15.73 -13.17
CA GLU A 125 10.28 16.01 -13.56
C GLU A 125 9.79 15.24 -14.78
N THR A 126 10.68 14.86 -15.70
CA THR A 126 10.32 14.22 -16.97
C THR A 126 10.95 12.84 -17.15
N THR A 127 11.88 12.40 -16.30
CA THR A 127 12.69 11.20 -16.56
C THR A 127 13.05 10.47 -15.26
N VAL A 128 13.01 9.14 -15.31
CA VAL A 128 13.60 8.26 -14.27
C VAL A 128 14.91 7.67 -14.79
N TYR A 129 15.93 7.64 -13.95
CA TYR A 129 17.27 7.18 -14.28
C TYR A 129 17.57 5.86 -13.56
N LEU A 130 17.96 4.84 -14.32
CA LEU A 130 18.37 3.54 -13.82
C LEU A 130 19.84 3.26 -14.13
N ASN A 131 20.51 2.54 -13.25
CA ASN A 131 21.81 1.93 -13.54
C ASN A 131 21.59 0.45 -13.87
N GLN A 132 21.86 0.07 -15.13
CA GLN A 132 21.89 -1.31 -15.58
C GLN A 132 23.33 -1.73 -15.86
N LYS A 133 23.92 -2.53 -14.94
CA LYS A 133 25.28 -3.09 -15.10
C LYS A 133 26.35 -2.03 -15.44
N GLY A 134 26.27 -0.84 -14.84
CA GLY A 134 27.21 0.27 -15.05
C GLY A 134 26.80 1.25 -16.15
N ARG A 135 25.68 1.01 -16.86
CA ARG A 135 25.13 1.94 -17.87
C ARG A 135 23.94 2.69 -17.31
N VAL A 136 23.92 4.01 -17.51
CA VAL A 136 22.78 4.85 -17.13
C VAL A 136 21.73 4.81 -18.24
N VAL A 137 20.56 4.27 -17.92
CA VAL A 137 19.37 4.25 -18.76
C VAL A 137 18.42 5.35 -18.32
N LYS A 138 17.81 6.05 -19.29
CA LYS A 138 16.89 7.17 -19.06
C LYS A 138 15.52 6.79 -19.60
N ILE A 139 14.52 6.75 -18.74
CA ILE A 139 13.16 6.36 -19.11
C ILE A 139 12.23 7.57 -18.96
N PRO A 140 11.57 8.04 -20.04
CA PRO A 140 10.62 9.13 -19.97
C PRO A 140 9.45 8.80 -19.04
N ARG A 141 9.12 9.71 -18.11
CA ARG A 141 8.04 9.52 -17.12
C ARG A 141 6.67 9.34 -17.75
N GLU A 142 6.43 9.97 -18.91
CA GLU A 142 5.17 9.85 -19.64
C GLU A 142 4.86 8.40 -20.09
N LEU A 143 5.89 7.58 -20.24
CA LEU A 143 5.76 6.17 -20.65
C LEU A 143 5.64 5.24 -19.46
N ILE A 144 5.97 5.69 -18.24
CA ILE A 144 6.04 4.84 -17.05
C ILE A 144 4.65 4.65 -16.47
N THR A 145 4.23 3.39 -16.33
CA THR A 145 2.98 3.03 -15.66
C THR A 145 3.17 2.71 -14.18
N SER A 146 4.31 2.15 -13.81
CA SER A 146 4.66 1.85 -12.42
C SER A 146 6.18 1.75 -12.23
N VAL A 147 6.64 2.02 -11.02
CA VAL A 147 8.04 1.84 -10.58
C VAL A 147 7.99 1.08 -9.27
N GLN A 148 8.49 -0.15 -9.21
CA GLN A 148 8.38 -1.00 -8.03
C GLN A 148 9.76 -1.47 -7.52
N MET A 149 9.94 -1.69 -6.22
CA MET A 149 11.17 -2.29 -5.69
C MET A 149 11.31 -3.76 -6.12
N ASP A 150 12.51 -4.15 -6.55
CA ASP A 150 12.85 -5.54 -6.91
C ASP A 150 13.48 -6.23 -5.70
N GLU A 151 12.77 -7.19 -5.11
CA GLU A 151 13.25 -7.96 -3.94
C GLU A 151 13.94 -9.28 -4.30
N ARG A 152 14.31 -9.48 -5.58
CA ARG A 152 15.07 -10.67 -5.98
C ARG A 152 16.52 -10.56 -5.48
N HIS A 153 16.73 -11.01 -4.24
CA HIS A 153 18.03 -11.24 -3.62
C HIS A 153 18.75 -12.46 -4.22
#